data_AF-A0A2D4PI06-F1
#
_entry.id   AF-A0A2D4PI06-F1
#
_cell.length_a   1.000
_cell.length_b   1.000
_cell.length_c   1.000
_cell.angle_alpha   90.00
_cell.angle_beta   90.00
_cell.angle_gamma   90.00
#
_symmetry.space_group_name_H-M   'P 1'
#
loop_
_entity.id
_entity.type
_entity.pdbx_description
1 polymer ?
#
loop_
_entity_poly.entity_id
_entity_poly.type
_entity_poly.pdbx_seq_one_letter_code
_entity_poly.pdbx_strand_id
1 'polypeptide(L)'
;VHGDPVRLLSTQQTLYSCVDLALRLLSPFMPFLTEELWQRLPKTHLETSPSICVARYPSPEHLRHWCNPEEEANFSLVQQIIQVIRSMRATYQLTKARPTVYLACSQTAPWAAYEKYQEPLQTLSLAGSVNLLPNSEEIDLPLNYLAVKVNGHTSIYMDLQDLVDPHKELLKLTSRQQKLKQQLANLTEKLQKQNSLKAKLNHEQKISLLRSEMEHIEQVFATFQKMVE
;
A
#
# COMPACT_ATOMS: atom_id res chain seq x y z
N VAL A 1 2.22 7.95 25.10
CA VAL A 1 1.31 8.32 23.99
C VAL A 1 0.13 9.07 24.60
N HIS A 2 0.24 10.38 24.81
CA HIS A 2 -0.91 11.22 25.13
C HIS A 2 -1.16 12.01 23.85
N GLY A 3 -2.07 11.49 23.02
CA GLY A 3 -2.55 12.24 21.86
C GLY A 3 -3.27 13.48 22.36
N ASP A 4 -3.18 14.56 21.58
CA ASP A 4 -3.98 15.77 21.79
C ASP A 4 -5.45 15.38 22.10
N PRO A 5 -6.03 15.85 23.22
CA PRO A 5 -7.40 15.49 23.61
C PRO A 5 -8.42 15.78 22.51
N VAL A 6 -8.19 16.82 21.69
CA VAL A 6 -9.07 17.16 20.55
C VAL A 6 -8.98 16.07 19.47
N ARG A 7 -7.77 15.60 19.14
CA ARG A 7 -7.55 14.52 18.17
C ARG A 7 -8.19 13.21 18.62
N LEU A 8 -8.05 12.87 19.90
CA LEU A 8 -8.67 11.67 20.48
C LEU A 8 -10.19 11.71 20.38
N LEU A 9 -10.80 12.82 20.80
CA LEU A 9 -12.26 13.02 20.72
C LEU A 9 -12.76 12.95 19.28
N SER A 10 -12.12 13.67 18.35
CA SER A 10 -12.51 13.65 16.94
C SER A 10 -12.44 12.24 16.35
N THR A 11 -11.39 11.47 16.68
CA THR A 11 -11.22 10.09 16.21
C THR A 11 -12.29 9.17 16.80
N GLN A 12 -12.60 9.30 18.08
CA GLN A 12 -13.68 8.53 18.74
C GLN A 12 -15.04 8.84 18.13
N GLN A 13 -15.34 10.12 17.84
CA GLN A 13 -16.59 10.53 17.20
C GLN A 13 -16.72 9.99 15.77
N THR A 14 -15.64 10.04 14.99
CA THR A 14 -15.61 9.45 13.64
C THR A 14 -15.85 7.94 13.70
N LEU A 15 -15.12 7.22 14.57
CA LEU A 15 -15.29 5.78 14.74
C LEU A 15 -16.71 5.40 15.18
N TYR A 16 -17.27 6.13 16.15
CA TYR A 16 -18.64 5.94 16.58
C TYR A 16 -19.62 6.10 15.40
N SER A 17 -19.50 7.20 14.66
CA SER A 17 -20.39 7.52 13.54
C SER A 17 -20.31 6.46 12.44
N CYS A 18 -19.11 5.99 12.11
CA CYS A 18 -18.91 4.93 11.13
C CYS A 18 -19.53 3.61 11.58
N VAL A 19 -19.32 3.19 12.84
CA VAL A 19 -19.86 1.92 13.35
C VAL A 19 -21.39 1.97 13.46
N ASP A 20 -21.95 3.05 13.99
CA ASP A 20 -23.40 3.25 14.10
C ASP A 20 -24.09 3.20 12.72
N LEU A 21 -23.51 3.86 11.69
CA LEU A 21 -24.04 3.76 10.33
C LEU A 21 -23.87 2.38 9.72
N ALA A 22 -22.70 1.75 9.89
CA ALA A 22 -22.45 0.41 9.35
C ALA A 22 -23.41 -0.62 9.93
N LEU A 23 -23.69 -0.55 11.25
CA LEU A 23 -24.66 -1.44 11.90
C LEU A 23 -26.08 -1.18 11.40
N ARG A 24 -26.49 0.08 11.22
CA ARG A 24 -27.82 0.40 10.68
C ARG A 24 -28.00 -0.02 9.22
N LEU A 25 -26.95 0.08 8.40
CA LEU A 25 -26.95 -0.45 7.03
C LEU A 25 -27.01 -1.99 7.00
N LEU A 26 -26.36 -2.64 7.96
CA LEU A 26 -26.30 -4.11 8.04
C LEU A 26 -27.56 -4.72 8.69
N SER A 27 -28.34 -3.94 9.44
CA SER A 27 -29.46 -4.44 10.24
C SER A 27 -30.55 -5.19 9.47
N PRO A 28 -30.90 -4.83 8.21
CA PRO A 28 -31.88 -5.60 7.44
C PRO A 28 -31.41 -7.03 7.13
N PHE A 29 -30.10 -7.28 7.16
CA PHE A 29 -29.49 -8.58 6.86
C PHE A 29 -29.16 -9.38 8.12
N MET A 30 -28.74 -8.71 9.20
CA MET A 30 -28.25 -9.36 10.43
C MET A 30 -28.88 -8.75 11.71
N PRO A 31 -30.21 -8.75 11.85
CA PRO A 31 -30.91 -7.93 12.84
C PRO A 31 -30.50 -8.19 14.28
N PHE A 32 -30.34 -9.47 14.67
CA PHE A 32 -29.98 -9.82 16.05
C PHE A 32 -28.54 -9.42 16.41
N LEU A 33 -27.60 -9.64 15.49
CA LEU A 33 -26.20 -9.27 15.72
C LEU A 33 -26.05 -7.74 15.76
N THR A 34 -26.67 -7.05 14.81
CA THR A 34 -26.56 -5.60 14.75
C THR A 34 -27.25 -4.93 15.93
N GLU A 35 -28.40 -5.45 16.40
CA GLU A 35 -29.07 -4.95 17.60
C GLU A 35 -28.18 -5.10 18.84
N GLU A 36 -27.59 -6.28 19.03
CA GLU A 36 -26.73 -6.58 20.18
C GLU A 36 -25.49 -5.67 20.24
N LEU A 37 -24.84 -5.44 19.09
CA LEU A 37 -23.67 -4.57 18.98
C LEU A 37 -24.04 -3.10 19.10
N TRP A 38 -25.18 -2.69 18.52
CA TRP A 38 -25.62 -1.30 18.52
C TRP A 38 -26.06 -0.84 19.91
N GLN A 39 -26.71 -1.69 20.69
CA GLN A 39 -27.05 -1.39 22.09
C GLN A 39 -25.82 -1.22 23.01
N ARG A 40 -24.64 -1.73 22.60
CA ARG A 40 -23.37 -1.53 23.33
C ARG A 40 -22.67 -0.22 22.98
N LEU A 41 -23.09 0.45 21.90
CA LEU A 41 -22.52 1.75 21.57
C LEU A 41 -22.88 2.77 22.66
N PRO A 42 -21.97 3.72 22.97
CA PRO A 42 -22.28 4.80 23.89
C PRO A 42 -23.54 5.54 23.46
N LYS A 43 -24.53 5.66 24.34
CA LYS A 43 -25.75 6.42 24.02
C LYS A 43 -25.37 7.89 23.81
N THR A 44 -25.61 8.40 22.62
CA THR A 44 -25.38 9.82 22.28
C THR A 44 -26.71 10.54 22.16
N HIS A 45 -26.69 11.87 22.27
CA HIS A 45 -27.89 12.69 22.04
C HIS A 45 -28.40 12.63 20.59
N LEU A 46 -27.62 12.08 19.67
CA LEU A 46 -27.92 12.03 18.24
C LEU A 46 -28.86 10.87 17.87
N GLU A 47 -28.95 9.83 18.70
CA GLU A 47 -29.75 8.65 18.43
C GLU A 47 -30.44 8.18 19.71
N THR A 48 -31.76 8.38 19.74
CA THR A 48 -32.60 8.10 20.91
C THR A 48 -33.53 6.91 20.69
N SER A 49 -33.42 6.26 19.53
CA SER A 49 -34.24 5.11 19.18
C SER A 49 -34.01 3.96 20.17
N PRO A 50 -35.06 3.27 20.63
CA PRO A 50 -34.93 2.18 21.60
C PRO A 50 -34.32 0.90 21.00
N SER A 51 -34.32 0.76 19.67
CA SER A 51 -33.79 -0.39 18.93
C SER A 51 -33.30 0.06 17.55
N ILE A 52 -32.31 -0.65 17.00
CA ILE A 52 -31.79 -0.40 15.65
C ILE A 52 -32.85 -0.62 14.56
N CYS A 53 -33.85 -1.47 14.84
CA CYS A 53 -34.95 -1.78 13.92
C CYS A 53 -35.91 -0.61 13.70
N VAL A 54 -35.98 0.34 14.65
CA VAL A 54 -36.81 1.55 14.55
C VAL A 54 -35.98 2.81 14.39
N ALA A 55 -34.65 2.69 14.35
CA ALA A 55 -33.74 3.79 14.07
C ALA A 55 -33.86 4.26 12.61
N ARG A 56 -33.52 5.52 12.36
CA ARG A 56 -33.58 6.07 11.01
C ARG A 56 -32.57 5.36 10.11
N TYR A 57 -33.05 4.78 9.00
CA TYR A 57 -32.17 4.14 8.04
C TYR A 57 -31.27 5.17 7.33
N PRO A 58 -29.96 4.90 7.16
CA PRO A 58 -29.05 5.82 6.49
C PRO A 58 -29.45 6.09 5.05
N SER A 59 -29.48 7.36 4.65
CA SER A 59 -29.74 7.75 3.26
C SER A 59 -28.63 8.62 2.68
N PRO A 60 -28.33 8.52 1.37
CA PRO A 60 -27.26 9.29 0.74
C PRO A 60 -27.41 10.81 0.90
N GLU A 61 -28.65 11.31 0.89
CA GLU A 61 -28.94 12.74 1.04
C GLU A 61 -28.44 13.30 2.38
N HIS A 62 -28.62 12.54 3.47
CA HIS A 62 -28.12 12.96 4.78
C HIS A 62 -26.60 12.86 4.88
N LEU A 63 -25.95 11.98 4.13
CA LEU A 63 -24.50 11.74 4.21
C LEU A 63 -23.68 12.59 3.24
N ARG A 64 -24.34 13.34 2.34
CA ARG A 64 -23.69 14.13 1.28
C ARG A 64 -22.63 15.11 1.81
N HIS A 65 -22.84 15.64 3.01
CA HIS A 65 -21.91 16.59 3.64
C HIS A 65 -20.60 15.95 4.12
N TRP A 66 -20.50 14.62 4.15
CA TRP A 66 -19.27 13.89 4.44
C TRP A 66 -18.53 13.41 3.19
N CYS A 67 -19.11 13.57 2.00
CA CYS A 67 -18.44 13.23 0.76
C CYS A 67 -17.34 14.27 0.46
N ASN A 68 -16.08 13.81 0.45
CA ASN A 68 -14.94 14.65 0.11
C ASN A 68 -14.01 13.92 -0.88
N PRO A 69 -14.23 14.11 -2.20
CA PRO A 69 -13.47 13.42 -3.24
C PRO A 69 -11.97 13.74 -3.22
N GLU A 70 -11.59 14.94 -2.78
CA GLU A 70 -10.21 15.37 -2.70
C GLU A 70 -9.46 14.59 -1.59
N GLU A 71 -10.07 14.46 -0.42
CA GLU A 71 -9.49 13.67 0.68
C GLU A 71 -9.47 12.17 0.37
N GLU A 72 -10.48 11.66 -0.33
CA GLU A 72 -10.49 10.28 -0.82
C GLU A 72 -9.32 10.02 -1.78
N ALA A 73 -9.07 10.93 -2.73
CA ALA A 73 -7.95 10.84 -3.65
C ALA A 73 -6.60 10.93 -2.93
N ASN A 74 -6.46 11.89 -2.00
CA ASN A 74 -5.24 12.08 -1.21
C ASN A 74 -4.93 10.84 -0.36
N PHE A 75 -5.92 10.28 0.34
CA PHE A 75 -5.72 9.09 1.15
C PHE A 75 -5.47 7.84 0.30
N SER A 76 -6.08 7.74 -0.89
CA SER A 76 -5.78 6.66 -1.85
C SER A 76 -4.32 6.68 -2.30
N LEU A 77 -3.74 7.85 -2.57
CA LEU A 77 -2.31 7.98 -2.89
C LEU A 77 -1.43 7.46 -1.73
N VAL A 78 -1.78 7.82 -0.50
CA VAL A 78 -1.07 7.38 0.72
C VAL A 78 -1.17 5.86 0.88
N GLN A 79 -2.35 5.28 0.64
CA GLN A 79 -2.56 3.83 0.67
C GLN A 79 -1.71 3.08 -0.35
N GLN A 80 -1.56 3.63 -1.57
CA GLN A 80 -0.70 3.04 -2.60
C GLN A 80 0.75 2.96 -2.11
N ILE A 81 1.29 4.05 -1.54
CA ILE A 81 2.65 4.07 -0.97
C ILE A 81 2.79 3.04 0.16
N ILE A 82 1.81 2.98 1.09
CA ILE A 82 1.80 1.98 2.17
C ILE A 82 1.86 0.55 1.62
N GLN A 83 1.07 0.25 0.58
CA GLN A 83 1.05 -1.06 -0.05
C GLN A 83 2.41 -1.40 -0.69
N VAL A 84 3.05 -0.45 -1.38
CA VAL A 84 4.38 -0.66 -1.97
C VAL A 84 5.42 -0.93 -0.87
N ILE A 85 5.45 -0.14 0.20
CA ILE A 85 6.40 -0.35 1.31
C ILE A 85 6.19 -1.74 1.95
N ARG A 86 4.94 -2.13 2.18
CA ARG A 86 4.63 -3.47 2.74
C ARG A 86 5.02 -4.60 1.80
N SER A 87 4.83 -4.41 0.49
CA SER A 87 5.25 -5.35 -0.54
C SER A 87 6.77 -5.52 -0.57
N MET A 88 7.52 -4.41 -0.50
CA MET A 88 8.98 -4.44 -0.37
C MET A 88 9.43 -5.19 0.88
N ARG A 89 8.83 -4.88 2.04
CA ARG A 89 9.12 -5.61 3.30
C ARG A 89 8.84 -7.11 3.19
N ALA A 90 7.74 -7.49 2.56
CA ALA A 90 7.39 -8.89 2.33
C ALA A 90 8.39 -9.58 1.40
N THR A 91 8.82 -8.89 0.33
CA THR A 91 9.78 -9.40 -0.66
C THR A 91 11.11 -9.79 -0.01
N TYR A 92 11.61 -8.94 0.89
CA TYR A 92 12.86 -9.18 1.64
C TYR A 92 12.64 -9.86 2.99
N GLN A 93 11.45 -10.39 3.26
CA GLN A 93 11.12 -11.15 4.47
C GLN A 93 11.38 -10.37 5.78
N LEU A 94 11.24 -9.06 5.74
CA LEU A 94 11.44 -8.12 6.86
C LEU A 94 10.25 -8.14 7.84
N THR A 95 9.86 -9.32 8.30
CA THR A 95 8.64 -9.54 9.10
C THR A 95 8.65 -8.77 10.42
N LYS A 96 9.78 -8.78 11.14
CA LYS A 96 9.96 -8.05 12.42
C LYS A 96 10.69 -6.73 12.28
N ALA A 97 11.47 -6.57 11.22
CA ALA A 97 12.25 -5.37 10.97
C ALA A 97 11.37 -4.20 10.54
N ARG A 98 11.75 -3.02 11.00
CA ARG A 98 11.12 -1.74 10.69
C ARG A 98 12.15 -0.85 9.99
N PRO A 99 12.33 -1.02 8.66
CA PRO A 99 13.34 -0.27 7.92
C PRO A 99 13.02 1.22 7.88
N THR A 100 14.05 2.04 7.79
CA THR A 100 13.91 3.47 7.46
C THR A 100 13.50 3.59 6.00
N VAL A 101 12.50 4.42 5.73
CA VAL A 101 12.00 4.66 4.38
C VAL A 101 12.08 6.16 4.07
N TYR A 102 12.53 6.48 2.87
CA TYR A 102 12.54 7.81 2.32
C TYR A 102 11.60 7.88 1.12
N LEU A 103 10.79 8.93 1.07
CA LEU A 103 9.85 9.18 -0.01
C LEU A 103 10.27 10.45 -0.74
N ALA A 104 10.66 10.31 -2.01
CA ALA A 104 10.91 11.45 -2.89
C ALA A 104 9.70 11.64 -3.79
N CYS A 105 9.20 12.87 -3.87
CA CYS A 105 8.13 13.23 -4.79
C CYS A 105 8.46 14.54 -5.49
N SER A 106 8.32 14.56 -6.82
CA SER A 106 8.57 15.75 -7.64
C SER A 106 7.36 16.67 -7.80
N GLN A 107 6.17 16.21 -7.43
CA GLN A 107 4.92 16.97 -7.56
C GLN A 107 4.44 17.49 -6.20
N THR A 108 3.94 18.73 -6.19
CA THR A 108 3.50 19.45 -4.98
C THR A 108 2.21 18.89 -4.38
N ALA A 109 1.22 18.51 -5.20
CA ALA A 109 -0.05 18.00 -4.70
C ALA A 109 0.09 16.64 -3.97
N PRO A 110 0.74 15.60 -4.54
CA PRO A 110 1.00 14.36 -3.80
C PRO A 110 1.91 14.58 -2.58
N TRP A 111 2.89 15.50 -2.68
CA TRP A 111 3.74 15.87 -1.56
C TRP A 111 2.94 16.36 -0.36
N ALA A 112 2.01 17.30 -0.56
CA ALA A 112 1.16 17.83 0.50
C ALA A 112 0.32 16.74 1.17
N ALA A 113 -0.18 15.76 0.40
CA ALA A 113 -0.88 14.60 0.94
C ALA A 113 0.05 13.72 1.79
N TYR A 114 1.28 13.44 1.34
CA TYR A 114 2.24 12.64 2.11
C TYR A 114 2.67 13.33 3.40
N GLU A 115 2.85 14.64 3.36
CA GLU A 115 3.16 15.46 4.55
C GLU A 115 2.00 15.44 5.55
N LYS A 116 0.77 15.68 5.08
CA LYS A 116 -0.44 15.62 5.90
C LYS A 116 -0.64 14.26 6.58
N TYR A 117 -0.34 13.18 5.87
CA TYR A 117 -0.60 11.81 6.31
C TYR A 117 0.67 11.04 6.72
N GLN A 118 1.75 11.73 7.11
CA GLN A 118 3.04 11.12 7.44
C GLN A 118 2.96 10.11 8.61
N GLU A 119 2.21 10.44 9.68
CA GLU A 119 2.03 9.56 10.84
C GLU A 119 1.28 8.25 10.48
N PRO A 120 0.12 8.30 9.78
CA PRO A 120 -0.49 7.11 9.19
C PRO A 120 0.44 6.33 8.27
N LEU A 121 1.23 7.01 7.43
CA LEU A 121 2.20 6.38 6.54
C LEU A 121 3.20 5.52 7.31
N GLN A 122 3.82 6.08 8.35
CA GLN A 122 4.77 5.37 9.20
C GLN A 122 4.11 4.19 9.92
N THR A 123 2.94 4.41 10.50
CA THR A 123 2.24 3.40 11.31
C THR A 123 1.72 2.23 10.45
N LEU A 124 1.05 2.52 9.35
CA LEU A 124 0.37 1.52 8.52
C LEU A 124 1.33 0.78 7.57
N SER A 125 2.44 1.40 7.19
CA SER A 125 3.52 0.75 6.43
C SER A 125 4.36 -0.19 7.29
N LEU A 126 4.31 -0.03 8.62
CA LEU A 126 5.15 -0.73 9.60
C LEU A 126 6.65 -0.49 9.35
N ALA A 127 6.99 0.69 8.84
CA ALA A 127 8.35 1.19 8.73
C ALA A 127 8.87 1.70 10.09
N GLY A 128 10.18 1.93 10.19
CA GLY A 128 10.83 2.54 11.35
C GLY A 128 10.51 4.02 11.41
N SER A 129 11.03 4.76 10.43
CA SER A 129 10.68 6.16 10.15
C SER A 129 10.39 6.33 8.66
N VAL A 130 9.45 7.23 8.34
CA VAL A 130 9.16 7.64 6.96
C VAL A 130 9.56 9.11 6.84
N ASN A 131 10.60 9.37 6.06
CA ASN A 131 11.15 10.70 5.84
C ASN A 131 10.78 11.18 4.44
N LEU A 132 10.25 12.40 4.35
CA LEU A 132 9.93 13.03 3.07
C LEU A 132 11.16 13.80 2.59
N LEU A 133 11.62 13.50 1.37
CA LEU A 133 12.76 14.17 0.77
C LEU A 133 12.28 15.13 -0.32
N PRO A 134 12.45 16.45 -0.14
CA PRO A 134 12.09 17.41 -1.18
C PRO A 134 12.92 17.11 -2.42
N ASN A 135 12.33 17.36 -3.60
CA ASN A 135 12.91 17.02 -4.89
C ASN A 135 14.23 17.77 -5.12
N SER A 136 15.35 17.20 -4.67
CA SER A 136 16.69 17.54 -5.12
C SER A 136 17.18 16.38 -5.98
N GLU A 137 17.49 16.68 -7.24
CA GLU A 137 17.78 15.72 -8.30
C GLU A 137 18.96 14.77 -8.00
N GLU A 138 19.73 15.00 -6.94
CA GLU A 138 20.71 14.07 -6.42
C GLU A 138 20.63 14.10 -4.89
N ILE A 139 19.82 13.23 -4.31
CA ILE A 139 20.07 12.86 -2.91
C ILE A 139 21.21 11.84 -3.00
N ASP A 140 22.36 12.16 -2.41
CA ASP A 140 23.42 11.21 -2.05
C ASP A 140 22.85 10.25 -1.00
N LEU A 141 21.88 9.43 -1.40
CA LEU A 141 21.43 8.30 -0.60
C LEU A 141 22.62 7.33 -0.56
N PRO A 142 23.02 6.86 0.63
CA PRO A 142 24.06 5.86 0.78
C PRO A 142 23.85 4.68 -0.18
N LEU A 143 24.91 3.94 -0.54
CA LEU A 143 24.78 2.84 -1.51
C LEU A 143 23.76 1.75 -1.10
N ASN A 144 23.38 1.67 0.18
CA ASN A 144 22.58 0.61 0.79
C ASN A 144 21.04 0.76 0.65
N TYR A 145 20.57 1.69 -0.18
CA TYR A 145 19.14 1.91 -0.38
C TYR A 145 18.60 1.18 -1.60
N LEU A 146 17.43 0.55 -1.43
CA LEU A 146 16.66 0.02 -2.55
C LEU A 146 15.64 1.06 -3.03
N ALA A 147 15.77 1.49 -4.28
CA ALA A 147 14.85 2.41 -4.93
C ALA A 147 13.73 1.65 -5.67
N VAL A 148 12.49 2.04 -5.44
CA VAL A 148 11.32 1.60 -6.22
C VAL A 148 10.53 2.81 -6.67
N LYS A 149 10.31 2.92 -7.99
CA LYS A 149 9.47 3.95 -8.57
C LYS A 149 8.01 3.48 -8.52
N VAL A 150 7.15 4.23 -7.83
CA VAL A 150 5.71 3.91 -7.74
C VAL A 150 4.98 4.49 -8.93
N ASN A 151 5.15 5.79 -9.14
CA ASN A 151 4.54 6.56 -10.22
C ASN A 151 5.62 7.36 -10.95
N GLY A 152 5.27 8.00 -12.07
CA GLY A 152 6.16 8.89 -12.82
C GLY A 152 6.89 9.93 -11.96
N HIS A 153 6.29 10.34 -10.83
CA HIS A 153 6.68 11.44 -9.96
C HIS A 153 7.02 11.05 -8.51
N THR A 154 6.86 9.78 -8.12
CA THR A 154 7.11 9.33 -6.73
C THR A 154 8.00 8.11 -6.68
N SER A 155 9.08 8.21 -5.91
CA SER A 155 10.06 7.16 -5.67
C SER A 155 10.18 6.88 -4.18
N ILE A 156 10.26 5.60 -3.83
CA ILE A 156 10.47 5.12 -2.47
C ILE A 156 11.87 4.55 -2.37
N TYR A 157 12.60 4.91 -1.32
CA TYR A 157 13.90 4.36 -0.98
C TYR A 157 13.81 3.68 0.37
N MET A 158 14.16 2.40 0.44
CA MET A 158 14.17 1.62 1.66
C MET A 158 15.59 1.31 2.10
N ASP A 159 15.92 1.65 3.34
CA ASP A 159 17.19 1.27 3.95
C ASP A 159 17.15 -0.22 4.31
N LEU A 160 18.10 -0.98 3.77
CA LEU A 160 18.27 -2.40 4.04
C LEU A 160 19.54 -2.71 4.84
N GLN A 161 20.25 -1.68 5.32
CA GLN A 161 21.48 -1.86 6.09
C GLN A 161 21.23 -2.76 7.31
N ASP A 162 22.08 -3.78 7.48
CA ASP A 162 22.03 -4.78 8.55
C ASP A 162 20.73 -5.63 8.61
N LEU A 163 19.79 -5.44 7.66
CA LEU A 163 18.53 -6.17 7.59
C LEU A 163 18.56 -7.31 6.56
N VAL A 164 19.38 -7.17 5.52
CA VAL A 164 19.50 -8.14 4.44
C VAL A 164 20.96 -8.44 4.17
N ASP A 165 21.29 -9.72 3.98
CA ASP A 165 22.61 -10.16 3.54
C ASP A 165 22.68 -10.05 2.01
N PRO A 166 23.44 -9.07 1.46
CA PRO A 166 23.43 -8.80 0.02
C PRO A 166 24.02 -9.97 -0.78
N HIS A 167 24.99 -10.71 -0.24
CA HIS A 167 25.55 -11.89 -0.93
C HIS A 167 24.51 -13.00 -1.07
N LYS A 168 23.75 -13.28 -0.01
CA LYS A 168 22.66 -14.28 -0.08
C LYS A 168 21.57 -13.84 -1.05
N GLU A 169 21.27 -12.55 -1.11
CA GLU A 169 20.23 -12.05 -2.00
C GLU A 169 20.65 -12.08 -3.47
N LEU A 170 21.90 -11.74 -3.78
CA LEU A 170 22.47 -11.89 -5.12
C LEU A 170 22.37 -13.35 -5.61
N LEU A 171 22.71 -14.34 -4.76
CA LEU A 171 22.58 -15.76 -5.13
C LEU A 171 21.14 -16.17 -5.44
N LYS A 172 20.17 -15.71 -4.64
CA LYS A 172 18.75 -15.97 -4.90
C LYS A 172 18.28 -15.30 -6.20
N LEU A 173 18.69 -14.05 -6.43
CA LEU A 173 18.35 -13.31 -7.65
C LEU A 173 18.95 -13.99 -8.89
N THR A 174 20.19 -14.47 -8.86
CA THR A 174 20.79 -15.23 -9.96
C THR A 174 20.02 -16.52 -10.25
N SER A 175 19.65 -17.29 -9.22
CA SER A 175 18.83 -18.50 -9.39
C SER A 175 17.46 -18.19 -10.00
N ARG A 176 16.84 -17.08 -9.58
CA ARG A 176 15.57 -16.62 -10.12
C ARG A 176 15.71 -16.17 -11.58
N GLN A 177 16.74 -15.40 -11.93
CA GLN A 177 17.05 -15.02 -13.31
C GLN A 177 17.20 -16.26 -14.21
N GLN A 178 17.93 -17.28 -13.77
CA GLN A 178 18.09 -18.52 -14.54
C GLN A 178 16.74 -19.22 -14.78
N LYS A 179 15.88 -19.32 -13.76
CA LYS A 179 14.53 -19.90 -13.90
C LYS A 179 13.65 -19.09 -14.86
N LEU A 180 13.65 -17.76 -14.78
CA LEU A 180 12.89 -16.91 -15.70
C LEU A 180 13.40 -17.03 -17.14
N LYS A 181 14.73 -17.05 -17.35
CA LYS A 181 15.34 -17.26 -18.68
C LYS A 181 14.89 -18.58 -19.30
N GLN A 182 14.87 -19.67 -18.51
CA GLN A 182 14.37 -20.97 -18.98
C GLN A 182 12.86 -20.93 -19.30
N GLN A 183 12.06 -20.27 -18.47
CA GLN A 183 10.62 -20.12 -18.73
C GLN A 183 10.34 -19.31 -20.00
N LEU A 184 11.10 -18.23 -20.25
CA LEU A 184 10.99 -17.46 -21.48
C LEU A 184 11.36 -18.30 -22.70
N ALA A 185 12.48 -19.04 -22.67
CA ALA A 185 12.90 -19.91 -23.77
C ALA A 185 11.79 -20.93 -24.12
N ASN A 186 11.26 -21.62 -23.10
CA ASN A 186 10.18 -22.59 -23.27
C ASN A 186 8.89 -21.97 -23.84
N LEU A 187 8.53 -20.74 -23.43
CA LEU A 187 7.35 -20.06 -23.94
C LEU A 187 7.55 -19.53 -25.36
N THR A 188 8.75 -19.04 -25.70
CA THR A 188 9.07 -18.61 -27.06
C THR A 188 9.06 -19.77 -28.05
N GLU A 189 9.54 -20.96 -27.66
CA GLU A 189 9.44 -22.17 -28.49
C GLU A 189 7.99 -22.62 -28.68
N LYS A 190 7.16 -22.54 -27.63
CA LYS A 190 5.73 -22.87 -27.71
C LYS A 190 4.96 -21.90 -28.61
N LEU A 191 5.34 -20.62 -28.62
CA LEU A 191 4.76 -19.60 -29.49
C LEU A 191 5.04 -19.92 -30.97
N GLN A 192 6.28 -20.32 -31.30
CA GLN A 192 6.68 -20.68 -32.67
C GLN A 192 5.93 -21.92 -33.21
N LYS A 193 5.61 -22.87 -32.33
CA LYS A 193 4.90 -24.13 -32.69
C LYS A 193 3.38 -24.00 -32.70
N GLN A 194 2.82 -22.86 -32.29
CA GLN A 194 1.37 -22.70 -32.15
C GLN A 194 0.70 -22.16 -33.42
N ASN A 195 -0.47 -22.73 -33.74
CA ASN A 195 -1.29 -22.30 -34.89
C ASN A 195 -2.51 -21.46 -34.51
N SER A 196 -2.95 -21.48 -33.24
CA SER A 196 -4.16 -20.77 -32.80
C SER A 196 -3.89 -19.31 -32.40
N LEU A 197 -4.65 -18.37 -33.00
CA LEU A 197 -4.48 -16.92 -32.80
C LEU A 197 -4.69 -16.48 -31.34
N LYS A 198 -5.71 -17.03 -30.65
CA LYS A 198 -6.02 -16.70 -29.26
C LYS A 198 -4.93 -17.19 -28.29
N ALA A 199 -4.32 -18.32 -28.60
CA ALA A 199 -3.22 -18.86 -27.79
C ALA A 199 -1.95 -18.01 -27.99
N LYS A 200 -1.63 -17.60 -29.22
CA LYS A 200 -0.50 -16.70 -29.51
C LYS A 200 -0.59 -15.40 -28.71
N LEU A 201 -1.75 -14.74 -28.72
CA LEU A 201 -1.97 -13.49 -27.98
C LEU A 201 -1.72 -13.67 -26.46
N ASN A 202 -2.23 -14.76 -25.88
CA ASN A 202 -2.01 -15.05 -24.45
C ASN A 202 -0.53 -15.33 -24.13
N HIS A 203 0.18 -16.04 -25.00
CA HIS A 203 1.61 -16.30 -24.82
C HIS A 203 2.45 -15.04 -25.00
N GLU A 204 2.11 -14.16 -25.95
CA GLU A 204 2.76 -12.85 -26.13
C GLU A 204 2.58 -11.95 -24.91
N GLN A 205 1.36 -11.87 -24.37
CA GLN A 205 1.10 -11.15 -23.13
C GLN A 205 1.94 -11.70 -21.96
N LYS A 206 1.99 -13.04 -21.83
CA LYS A 206 2.78 -13.68 -20.77
C LYS A 206 4.29 -13.48 -20.94
N ILE A 207 4.79 -13.51 -22.17
CA ILE A 207 6.20 -13.21 -22.48
C ILE A 207 6.51 -11.76 -22.17
N SER A 208 5.62 -10.82 -22.50
CA SER A 208 5.77 -9.41 -22.17
C SER A 208 5.90 -9.18 -20.66
N LEU A 209 5.00 -9.79 -19.87
CA LEU A 209 5.04 -9.72 -18.41
C LEU A 209 6.34 -10.30 -17.82
N LEU A 210 6.77 -11.48 -18.30
CA LEU A 210 8.01 -12.11 -17.83
C LEU A 210 9.26 -11.32 -18.21
N ARG A 211 9.26 -10.63 -19.35
CA ARG A 211 10.36 -9.73 -19.75
C ARG A 211 10.44 -8.51 -18.83
N SER A 212 9.32 -7.87 -18.53
CA SER A 212 9.27 -6.76 -17.58
C SER A 212 9.72 -7.18 -16.18
N GLU A 213 9.32 -8.36 -15.72
CA GLU A 213 9.81 -8.91 -14.44
C GLU A 213 11.33 -9.16 -14.47
N MET A 214 11.88 -9.63 -15.59
CA MET A 214 13.31 -9.85 -15.72
C MET A 214 14.12 -8.54 -15.70
N GLU A 215 13.66 -7.51 -16.41
CA GLU A 215 14.27 -6.17 -16.37
C GLU A 215 14.29 -5.61 -14.95
N HIS A 216 13.19 -5.75 -14.21
CA HIS A 216 13.13 -5.34 -12.81
C HIS A 216 14.13 -6.13 -11.95
N ILE A 217 14.24 -7.45 -12.14
CA ILE A 217 15.21 -8.27 -11.39
C ILE A 217 16.66 -7.84 -11.73
N GLU A 218 16.95 -7.50 -12.99
CA GLU A 218 18.27 -7.01 -13.39
C GLU A 218 18.61 -5.65 -12.76
N GLN A 219 17.66 -4.73 -12.68
CA GLN A 219 17.83 -3.45 -11.97
C GLN A 219 18.11 -3.67 -10.48
N VAL A 220 17.34 -4.54 -9.83
CA VAL A 220 17.54 -4.89 -8.42
C VAL A 220 18.90 -5.57 -8.20
N PHE A 221 19.28 -6.50 -9.09
CA PHE A 221 20.58 -7.16 -9.04
C PHE A 221 21.74 -6.16 -9.15
N ALA A 222 21.67 -5.23 -10.10
CA ALA A 222 22.68 -4.17 -10.24
C ALA A 222 22.76 -3.28 -9.00
N THR A 223 21.63 -3.04 -8.33
CA THR A 223 21.59 -2.27 -7.08
C THR A 223 22.30 -3.03 -5.95
N PHE A 224 21.99 -4.31 -5.76
CA PHE A 224 22.68 -5.15 -4.75
C PHE A 224 24.15 -5.37 -5.06
N GLN A 225 24.55 -5.45 -6.33
CA GLN A 225 25.96 -5.57 -6.70
C GLN A 225 26.74 -4.32 -6.27
N LYS A 226 26.19 -3.12 -6.50
CA LYS A 226 26.78 -1.87 -6.02
C LYS A 226 26.87 -1.81 -4.49
N MET A 227 25.97 -2.46 -3.75
CA MET A 227 26.03 -2.51 -2.27
C MET A 227 27.18 -3.38 -1.74
N VAL A 228 27.72 -4.29 -2.56
CA VAL A 228 28.78 -5.24 -2.16
C VAL A 228 30.18 -4.74 -2.55
N GLU A 229 30.27 -3.90 -3.59
CA GLU A 229 31.50 -3.24 -4.06
C GLU A 229 31.93 -2.10 -3.14
#